data_AF-A0A7C9E0D8-F1
#
_entry.id   AF-A0A7C9E0D8-F1
#
_cell.length_a   1.000
_cell.length_b   1.000
_cell.length_c   1.000
_cell.angle_alpha   90.00
_cell.angle_beta   90.00
_cell.angle_gamma   90.00
#
_symmetry.space_group_name_H-M   'P 1'
#
loop_
_entity.id
_entity.type
_entity.pdbx_description
1 polymer ?
#
loop_
_entity_poly.entity_id
_entity_poly.type
_entity_poly.pdbx_seq_one_letter_code
_entity_poly.pdbx_strand_id
1 'polypeptide(L)'
;MSQDKPNWEGLLKWSLSHSDGTQSQRQLSEEDRRWFMEAMQAQTIDVIKRMKEITQVMKTPEEVLESQGVSPAEIEDMLDELQEHVESIDMANDLHSIGGLVPLLGYLKNKHPNIRAKAADVVSTIVQNNPRSQQSVMEASGLEPLLTNLASDPDMDVRTQSLGAISSLIRHNKPGIAAFRLANGYAALRDALSSENVRFQR
;
A
#
# COMPACT_ATOMS: atom_id res chain seq x y z
N MET A 1 2.98 -30.09 -9.04
CA MET A 1 3.77 -30.13 -7.79
C MET A 1 2.86 -29.67 -6.69
N SER A 2 2.55 -30.55 -5.74
CA SER A 2 1.53 -30.37 -4.72
C SER A 2 1.95 -29.25 -3.77
N GLN A 3 1.14 -28.19 -3.70
CA GLN A 3 1.25 -27.20 -2.64
C GLN A 3 0.97 -27.92 -1.31
N ASP A 4 1.96 -27.93 -0.41
CA ASP A 4 1.78 -28.39 0.96
C ASP A 4 0.72 -27.48 1.61
N LYS A 5 -0.51 -27.98 1.69
CA LYS A 5 -1.60 -27.32 2.39
C LYS A 5 -1.22 -27.26 3.88
N PRO A 6 -1.25 -26.09 4.53
CA PRO A 6 -0.94 -26.00 5.94
C PRO A 6 -1.94 -26.84 6.74
N ASN A 7 -1.46 -27.51 7.79
CA ASN A 7 -2.28 -28.35 8.65
C ASN A 7 -3.14 -27.50 9.61
N TRP A 8 -4.09 -26.76 9.05
CA TRP A 8 -5.04 -25.90 9.78
C TRP A 8 -5.83 -26.64 10.83
N GLU A 9 -6.20 -27.89 10.53
CA GLU A 9 -6.87 -28.76 11.50
C GLU A 9 -5.98 -29.08 12.70
N GLY A 10 -4.68 -29.27 12.48
CA GLY A 10 -3.68 -29.45 13.54
C GLY A 10 -3.56 -28.19 14.42
N LEU A 11 -3.45 -27.02 13.80
CA LEU A 11 -3.33 -25.74 14.51
C LEU A 11 -4.60 -25.41 15.31
N LEU A 12 -5.78 -25.66 14.73
CA LEU A 12 -7.08 -25.48 15.39
C LEU A 12 -7.25 -26.45 16.56
N LYS A 13 -6.95 -27.74 16.36
CA LYS A 13 -7.01 -28.75 17.44
C LYS A 13 -6.06 -28.42 18.58
N TRP A 14 -4.86 -27.92 18.26
CA TRP A 14 -3.88 -27.46 19.25
C TRP A 14 -4.37 -26.22 20.00
N SER A 15 -4.91 -25.20 19.33
CA SER A 15 -5.45 -24.00 20.01
C SER A 15 -6.63 -24.36 20.92
N LEU A 16 -7.50 -25.29 20.50
CA LEU A 16 -8.64 -25.75 21.28
C LEU A 16 -8.18 -26.56 22.51
N SER A 17 -7.12 -27.36 22.41
CA SER A 17 -6.59 -28.12 23.55
C SER A 17 -5.88 -27.26 24.58
N HIS A 18 -5.52 -26.02 24.24
CA HIS A 18 -4.84 -25.06 25.12
C HIS A 18 -5.75 -23.93 25.63
N SER A 19 -7.02 -23.89 25.22
CA SER A 19 -8.02 -22.87 25.57
C SER A 19 -9.21 -23.45 26.35
N ASP A 20 -9.01 -24.45 27.20
CA ASP A 20 -10.02 -24.82 28.20
C ASP A 20 -9.87 -23.86 29.39
N GLY A 21 -10.72 -22.83 29.45
CA GLY A 21 -10.68 -21.71 30.39
C GLY A 21 -10.83 -22.07 31.89
N THR A 22 -10.55 -23.32 32.25
CA THR A 22 -10.65 -23.90 33.59
C THR A 22 -9.31 -24.42 34.14
N GLN A 23 -8.19 -24.33 33.38
CA GLN A 23 -6.87 -24.76 33.84
C GLN A 23 -5.83 -23.62 33.90
N SER A 24 -4.96 -23.67 34.92
CA SER A 24 -3.84 -22.75 35.11
C SER A 24 -2.95 -22.69 33.86
N GLN A 25 -2.56 -21.48 33.45
CA GLN A 25 -1.72 -21.23 32.26
C GLN A 25 -0.47 -22.13 32.28
N ARG A 26 -0.51 -23.26 31.56
CA ARG A 26 0.68 -24.06 31.31
C ARG A 26 1.61 -23.22 30.44
N GLN A 27 2.83 -22.98 30.92
CA GLN A 27 3.88 -22.36 30.11
C GLN A 27 4.12 -23.24 28.89
N LEU A 28 3.95 -22.66 27.70
CA LEU A 28 4.26 -23.29 26.41
C LEU A 28 5.68 -23.85 26.45
N SER A 29 5.85 -25.12 26.06
CA SER A 29 7.19 -25.67 25.89
C SER A 29 7.92 -24.93 24.77
N GLU A 30 9.25 -24.87 24.82
CA GLU A 30 10.02 -24.22 23.75
C GLU A 30 9.81 -24.92 22.39
N GLU A 31 9.53 -26.21 22.40
CA GLU A 31 9.28 -27.01 21.21
C GLU A 31 7.94 -26.64 20.56
N ASP A 32 6.88 -26.50 21.36
CA ASP A 32 5.56 -26.03 20.88
C ASP A 32 5.64 -24.60 20.34
N ARG A 33 6.44 -23.75 20.99
CA ARG A 33 6.66 -22.36 20.57
C ARG A 33 7.42 -22.28 19.25
N ARG A 34 8.44 -23.13 19.07
CA ARG A 34 9.20 -23.26 17.80
C ARG A 34 8.31 -23.78 16.69
N TRP A 35 7.56 -24.85 16.92
CA TRP A 35 6.62 -25.40 15.95
C TRP A 35 5.56 -24.39 15.51
N PHE A 36 4.99 -23.62 16.45
CA PHE A 36 4.04 -22.56 16.13
C PHE A 36 4.67 -21.43 15.30
N MET A 37 5.88 -20.99 15.67
CA MET A 37 6.62 -19.97 14.89
C MET A 37 6.97 -20.48 13.49
N GLU A 38 7.36 -21.75 13.35
CA GLU A 38 7.63 -22.39 12.06
C GLU A 38 6.36 -22.54 11.21
N ALA A 39 5.22 -22.93 11.80
CA ALA A 39 3.95 -23.02 11.09
C ALA A 39 3.42 -21.66 10.63
N MET A 40 3.64 -20.61 11.43
CA MET A 40 3.37 -19.21 11.03
C MET A 40 4.35 -18.72 9.95
N GLN A 41 5.64 -19.02 10.07
CA GLN A 41 6.68 -18.63 9.10
C GLN A 41 6.53 -19.36 7.76
N ALA A 42 6.13 -20.63 7.78
CA ALA A 42 5.88 -21.41 6.57
C ALA A 42 4.71 -20.88 5.73
N GLN A 43 3.80 -20.11 6.35
CA GLN A 43 2.70 -19.44 5.68
C GLN A 43 3.00 -17.97 5.34
N THR A 44 4.12 -17.43 5.83
CA THR A 44 4.59 -16.15 5.33
C THR A 44 5.18 -16.43 3.95
N ILE A 45 4.40 -16.21 2.88
CA ILE A 45 4.99 -15.73 1.63
C ILE A 45 6.04 -14.72 2.10
N ASP A 46 7.30 -14.85 1.68
CA ASP A 46 8.30 -13.85 2.07
C ASP A 46 7.86 -12.53 1.44
N VAL A 47 6.99 -11.80 2.14
CA VAL A 47 6.26 -10.63 1.66
C VAL A 47 7.29 -9.59 1.26
N ILE A 48 8.37 -9.50 2.03
CA ILE A 48 9.51 -8.65 1.73
C ILE A 48 10.16 -9.06 0.41
N LYS A 49 10.40 -10.36 0.17
CA LYS A 49 10.89 -10.85 -1.13
C LYS A 49 9.92 -10.51 -2.26
N ARG A 50 8.61 -10.73 -2.07
CA ARG A 50 7.61 -10.43 -3.11
C ARG A 50 7.53 -8.93 -3.40
N MET A 51 7.52 -8.08 -2.37
CA MET A 51 7.58 -6.63 -2.50
C MET A 51 8.87 -6.17 -3.20
N LYS A 52 10.00 -6.86 -3.01
CA LYS A 52 11.25 -6.58 -3.75
C LYS A 52 11.12 -6.92 -5.23
N GLU A 53 10.45 -8.02 -5.57
CA GLU A 53 10.15 -8.39 -6.97
C GLU A 53 9.25 -7.34 -7.62
N ILE A 54 8.15 -6.95 -6.97
CA ILE A 54 7.25 -5.88 -7.42
C ILE A 54 8.03 -4.56 -7.59
N THR A 55 8.89 -4.22 -6.62
CA THR A 55 9.76 -3.03 -6.70
C THR A 55 10.69 -3.08 -7.91
N GLN A 56 11.19 -4.26 -8.28
CA GLN A 56 12.04 -4.43 -9.45
C GLN A 56 11.26 -4.24 -10.75
N VAL A 57 10.02 -4.73 -10.82
CA VAL A 57 9.11 -4.46 -11.94
C VAL A 57 8.84 -2.95 -12.05
N MET A 58 8.53 -2.26 -10.95
CA MET A 58 8.28 -0.82 -10.95
C MET A 58 9.49 0.04 -11.38
N LYS A 59 10.70 -0.48 -11.22
CA LYS A 59 11.95 0.18 -11.66
C LYS A 59 12.26 -0.09 -13.13
N THR A 60 11.59 -1.04 -13.76
CA THR A 60 11.82 -1.39 -15.16
C THR A 60 11.19 -0.34 -16.07
N PRO A 61 11.90 0.18 -17.10
CA PRO A 61 11.31 1.12 -18.04
C PRO A 61 10.05 0.57 -18.70
N GLU A 62 9.06 1.42 -18.91
CA GLU A 62 7.76 1.01 -19.45
C GLU A 62 7.90 0.38 -20.84
N GLU A 63 8.80 0.87 -21.68
CA GLU A 63 9.08 0.31 -23.02
C GLU A 63 9.58 -1.13 -22.95
N VAL A 64 10.33 -1.47 -21.90
CA VAL A 64 10.83 -2.82 -21.67
C VAL A 64 9.69 -3.73 -21.23
N LEU A 65 8.83 -3.27 -20.33
CA LEU A 65 7.64 -4.02 -19.89
C LEU A 65 6.70 -4.31 -21.07
N GLU A 66 6.45 -3.31 -21.92
CA GLU A 66 5.65 -3.47 -23.14
C GLU A 66 6.28 -4.46 -24.11
N SER A 67 7.60 -4.41 -24.31
CA SER A 67 8.32 -5.36 -25.18
C SER A 67 8.25 -6.80 -24.69
N GLN A 68 8.06 -6.99 -23.39
CA GLN A 68 7.87 -8.29 -22.74
C GLN A 68 6.40 -8.74 -22.73
N GLY A 69 5.49 -7.92 -23.29
CA GLY A 69 4.07 -8.21 -23.36
C GLY A 69 3.32 -7.94 -22.05
N VAL A 70 3.91 -7.22 -21.10
CA VAL A 70 3.22 -6.83 -19.86
C VAL A 70 2.20 -5.75 -20.17
N SER A 71 0.94 -6.05 -19.91
CA SER A 71 -0.19 -5.16 -20.13
C SER A 71 -0.39 -4.19 -18.95
N PRO A 72 -1.06 -3.04 -19.19
CA PRO A 72 -1.39 -2.12 -18.11
C PRO A 72 -2.29 -2.72 -17.02
N ALA A 73 -3.10 -3.72 -17.37
CA ALA A 73 -3.94 -4.45 -16.42
C ALA A 73 -3.09 -5.33 -15.49
N GLU A 74 -2.06 -6.01 -16.00
CA GLU A 74 -1.15 -6.79 -15.16
C GLU A 74 -0.33 -5.91 -14.21
N ILE A 75 -0.02 -4.66 -14.60
CA ILE A 75 0.61 -3.69 -13.71
C ILE A 75 -0.36 -3.24 -12.61
N GLU A 76 -1.63 -3.03 -12.95
CA GLU A 76 -2.69 -2.72 -11.97
C GLU A 76 -2.87 -3.86 -10.96
N ASP A 77 -3.00 -5.11 -11.42
CA ASP A 77 -3.11 -6.30 -10.57
C ASP A 77 -1.88 -6.44 -9.64
N MET A 78 -0.68 -6.12 -10.13
CA MET A 78 0.54 -6.12 -9.33
C MET A 78 0.51 -5.02 -8.24
N LEU A 79 -0.06 -3.85 -8.54
CA LEU A 79 -0.23 -2.78 -7.55
C LEU A 79 -1.35 -3.11 -6.55
N ASP A 80 -2.39 -3.84 -6.95
CA ASP A 80 -3.38 -4.44 -6.04
C ASP A 80 -2.69 -5.38 -5.04
N GLU A 81 -1.86 -6.31 -5.52
CA GLU A 81 -1.08 -7.21 -4.66
C GLU A 81 -0.16 -6.41 -3.70
N LEU A 82 0.52 -5.38 -4.21
CA LEU A 82 1.33 -4.50 -3.37
C LEU A 82 0.51 -3.82 -2.28
N GLN A 83 -0.72 -3.38 -2.60
CA GLN A 83 -1.59 -2.73 -1.64
C GLN A 83 -1.92 -3.66 -0.48
N GLU A 84 -2.32 -4.91 -0.76
CA GLU A 84 -2.63 -5.92 0.26
C GLU A 84 -1.45 -6.13 1.22
N HIS A 85 -0.22 -6.14 0.69
CA HIS A 85 0.98 -6.28 1.51
C HIS A 85 1.23 -5.08 2.42
N VAL A 86 1.02 -3.86 1.92
CA VAL A 86 1.33 -2.63 2.67
C VAL A 86 0.20 -2.14 3.56
N GLU A 87 -0.91 -2.88 3.68
CA GLU A 87 -1.91 -2.66 4.74
C GLU A 87 -1.28 -2.81 6.14
N SER A 88 -0.21 -3.61 6.26
CA SER A 88 0.61 -3.65 7.46
C SER A 88 1.53 -2.44 7.54
N ILE A 89 1.51 -1.73 8.68
CA ILE A 89 2.36 -0.55 8.94
C ILE A 89 3.85 -0.88 8.79
N ASP A 90 4.26 -2.09 9.20
CA ASP A 90 5.66 -2.52 9.08
C ASP A 90 6.05 -2.69 7.60
N MET A 91 5.19 -3.32 6.80
CA MET A 91 5.42 -3.50 5.36
C MET A 91 5.38 -2.16 4.60
N ALA A 92 4.46 -1.25 4.96
CA ALA A 92 4.46 0.11 4.43
C ALA A 92 5.79 0.82 4.66
N ASN A 93 6.38 0.67 5.85
CA ASN A 93 7.70 1.25 6.17
C ASN A 93 8.84 0.52 5.46
N ASP A 94 8.74 -0.80 5.29
CA ASP A 94 9.73 -1.59 4.56
C ASP A 94 9.73 -1.28 3.07
N LEU A 95 8.59 -0.92 2.47
CA LEU A 95 8.51 -0.50 1.07
C LEU A 95 9.47 0.66 0.76
N HIS A 96 9.58 1.62 1.66
CA HIS A 96 10.57 2.70 1.53
C HIS A 96 12.01 2.16 1.64
N SER A 97 12.26 1.29 2.63
CA SER A 97 13.58 0.72 2.91
C SER A 97 14.13 -0.16 1.78
N ILE A 98 13.26 -0.88 1.06
CA ILE A 98 13.63 -1.67 -0.12
C ILE A 98 13.70 -0.83 -1.42
N GLY A 99 13.43 0.47 -1.33
CA GLY A 99 13.49 1.41 -2.45
C GLY A 99 12.32 1.30 -3.42
N GLY A 100 11.15 0.88 -2.95
CA GLY A 100 9.91 0.80 -3.73
C GLY A 100 9.08 2.09 -3.72
N LEU A 101 9.31 2.99 -2.75
CA LEU A 101 8.54 4.23 -2.63
C LEU A 101 8.69 5.16 -3.85
N VAL A 102 9.93 5.44 -4.28
CA VAL A 102 10.17 6.37 -5.39
C VAL A 102 9.58 5.86 -6.72
N PRO A 103 9.76 4.58 -7.10
CA PRO A 103 9.06 4.00 -8.25
C PRO A 103 7.53 4.13 -8.16
N LEU A 104 6.94 3.82 -6.99
CA LEU A 104 5.50 3.96 -6.75
C LEU A 104 5.02 5.40 -6.99
N LEU A 105 5.75 6.40 -6.48
CA LEU A 105 5.44 7.81 -6.73
C LEU A 105 5.62 8.20 -8.20
N GLY A 106 6.53 7.55 -8.93
CA GLY A 106 6.68 7.71 -10.38
C GLY A 106 5.45 7.25 -11.15
N TYR A 107 4.78 6.19 -10.67
CA TYR A 107 3.58 5.64 -11.30
C TYR A 107 2.37 6.57 -11.21
N LEU A 108 2.38 7.57 -10.32
CA LEU A 108 1.39 8.65 -10.31
C LEU A 108 1.39 9.49 -11.59
N LYS A 109 2.44 9.39 -12.42
CA LYS A 109 2.58 10.07 -13.71
C LYS A 109 2.48 9.11 -14.91
N ASN A 110 2.05 7.86 -14.70
CA ASN A 110 1.94 6.86 -15.76
C ASN A 110 0.91 7.31 -16.82
N LYS A 111 1.09 6.90 -18.09
CA LYS A 111 0.16 7.24 -19.18
C LYS A 111 -1.23 6.63 -19.00
N HIS A 112 -1.33 5.50 -18.31
CA HIS A 112 -2.57 4.77 -18.08
C HIS A 112 -3.28 5.26 -16.79
N PRO A 113 -4.56 5.66 -16.87
CA PRO A 113 -5.28 6.21 -15.72
C PRO A 113 -5.49 5.18 -14.60
N ASN A 114 -5.77 3.92 -14.93
CA ASN A 114 -5.93 2.85 -13.94
C ASN A 114 -4.66 2.68 -13.08
N ILE A 115 -3.47 2.71 -13.69
CA ILE A 115 -2.19 2.66 -12.97
C ILE A 115 -2.01 3.90 -12.06
N ARG A 116 -2.34 5.11 -12.54
CA ARG A 116 -2.25 6.33 -11.72
C ARG A 116 -3.19 6.29 -10.51
N ALA A 117 -4.44 5.85 -10.73
CA ALA A 117 -5.44 5.71 -9.68
C ALA A 117 -4.99 4.69 -8.63
N LYS A 118 -4.54 3.51 -9.08
CA LYS A 118 -4.07 2.45 -8.20
C LYS A 118 -2.80 2.84 -7.43
N ALA A 119 -1.85 3.52 -8.07
CA ALA A 119 -0.67 4.05 -7.38
C ALA A 119 -1.05 5.06 -6.28
N ALA A 120 -2.02 5.95 -6.54
CA ALA A 120 -2.53 6.88 -5.52
C ALA A 120 -3.22 6.14 -4.37
N ASP A 121 -3.96 5.07 -4.66
CA ASP A 121 -4.61 4.22 -3.66
C ASP A 121 -3.57 3.51 -2.75
N VAL A 122 -2.52 2.91 -3.33
CA VAL A 122 -1.39 2.34 -2.56
C VAL A 122 -0.71 3.42 -1.71
N VAL A 123 -0.49 4.63 -2.26
CA VAL A 123 0.08 5.75 -1.50
C VAL A 123 -0.84 6.15 -0.33
N SER A 124 -2.16 6.13 -0.51
CA SER A 124 -3.12 6.37 0.57
C SER A 124 -2.98 5.35 1.68
N THR A 125 -2.87 4.05 1.34
CA THR A 125 -2.69 2.96 2.30
C THR A 125 -1.41 3.13 3.11
N ILE A 126 -0.25 3.35 2.47
CA ILE A 126 1.04 3.41 3.21
C ILE A 126 1.11 4.58 4.19
N VAL A 127 0.46 5.71 3.90
CA VAL A 127 0.52 6.92 4.74
C VAL A 127 -0.60 6.99 5.77
N GLN A 128 -1.65 6.18 5.64
CA GLN A 128 -2.81 6.21 6.52
C GLN A 128 -2.39 5.90 7.96
N ASN A 129 -2.54 6.89 8.85
CA ASN A 129 -2.14 6.81 10.25
C ASN A 129 -0.69 6.34 10.47
N ASN A 130 0.21 6.62 9.51
CA ASN A 130 1.61 6.20 9.54
C ASN A 130 2.55 7.41 9.40
N PRO A 131 2.98 8.05 10.51
CA PRO A 131 3.84 9.23 10.48
C PRO A 131 5.18 9.04 9.75
N ARG A 132 5.76 7.82 9.81
CA ARG A 132 7.04 7.52 9.17
C ARG A 132 6.90 7.50 7.64
N SER A 133 5.86 6.83 7.15
CA SER A 133 5.57 6.82 5.70
C SER A 133 5.09 8.18 5.21
N GLN A 134 4.28 8.92 5.99
CA GLN A 134 3.93 10.31 5.69
C GLN A 134 5.18 11.17 5.49
N GLN A 135 6.16 11.09 6.40
CA GLN A 135 7.41 11.83 6.27
C GLN A 135 8.19 11.39 5.02
N SER A 136 8.33 10.09 4.79
CA SER A 136 9.06 9.55 3.63
C SER A 136 8.46 10.01 2.29
N VAL A 137 7.13 10.04 2.19
CA VAL A 137 6.41 10.54 1.00
C VAL A 137 6.62 12.05 0.80
N MET A 138 6.60 12.83 1.89
CA MET A 138 6.85 14.27 1.83
C MET A 138 8.28 14.58 1.36
N GLU A 139 9.28 13.87 1.89
CA GLU A 139 10.69 14.02 1.52
C GLU A 139 10.95 13.62 0.06
N ALA A 140 10.22 12.62 -0.44
CA ALA A 140 10.26 12.21 -1.84
C ALA A 140 9.42 13.09 -2.79
N SER A 141 8.93 14.25 -2.32
CA SER A 141 8.09 15.18 -3.10
C SER A 141 6.79 14.55 -3.64
N GLY A 142 6.25 13.55 -2.94
CA GLY A 142 5.05 12.82 -3.39
C GLY A 142 3.75 13.63 -3.36
N LEU A 143 3.72 14.77 -2.65
CA LEU A 143 2.54 15.65 -2.61
C LEU A 143 2.26 16.34 -3.97
N GLU A 144 3.30 16.71 -4.71
CA GLU A 144 3.18 17.42 -5.99
C GLU A 144 2.42 16.62 -7.07
N PRO A 145 2.78 15.36 -7.39
CA PRO A 145 2.04 14.58 -8.38
C PRO A 145 0.58 14.32 -7.95
N LEU A 146 0.33 14.12 -6.65
CA LEU A 146 -1.04 13.94 -6.14
C LEU A 146 -1.90 15.20 -6.35
N LEU A 147 -1.35 16.39 -6.09
CA LEU A 147 -2.05 17.65 -6.34
C LEU A 147 -2.28 17.89 -7.83
N THR A 148 -1.30 17.56 -8.67
CA THR A 148 -1.42 17.65 -10.13
C THR A 148 -2.57 16.77 -10.64
N ASN A 149 -2.60 15.51 -10.19
CA ASN A 149 -3.65 14.56 -10.54
C ASN A 149 -5.03 15.03 -10.07
N LEU A 150 -5.17 15.46 -8.81
CA LEU A 150 -6.42 16.00 -8.28
C LEU A 150 -6.96 17.18 -9.12
N ALA A 151 -6.08 18.11 -9.50
CA ALA A 151 -6.48 19.33 -10.19
C ALA A 151 -6.80 19.08 -11.67
N SER A 152 -6.02 18.25 -12.36
CA SER A 152 -5.95 18.26 -13.83
C SER A 152 -6.15 16.93 -14.53
N ASP A 153 -6.19 15.79 -13.82
CA ASP A 153 -6.32 14.49 -14.48
C ASP A 153 -7.67 14.38 -15.23
N PRO A 154 -7.74 13.89 -16.48
CA PRO A 154 -9.02 13.70 -17.16
C PRO A 154 -9.88 12.62 -16.51
N ASP A 155 -9.26 11.66 -15.83
CA ASP A 155 -9.94 10.52 -15.23
C ASP A 155 -10.40 10.84 -13.80
N MET A 156 -11.71 10.66 -13.57
CA MET A 156 -12.32 10.98 -12.28
C MET A 156 -11.85 10.06 -11.16
N ASP A 157 -11.56 8.80 -11.46
CA ASP A 157 -11.10 7.83 -10.47
C ASP A 157 -9.71 8.22 -9.96
N VAL A 158 -8.81 8.63 -10.87
CA VAL A 158 -7.48 9.15 -10.53
C VAL A 158 -7.59 10.36 -9.59
N ARG A 159 -8.50 11.30 -9.88
CA ARG A 159 -8.69 12.46 -9.01
C ARG A 159 -9.23 12.05 -7.63
N THR A 160 -10.17 11.11 -7.57
CA THR A 160 -10.73 10.59 -6.30
C THR A 160 -9.66 9.90 -5.45
N GLN A 161 -8.86 9.01 -6.04
CA GLN A 161 -7.78 8.33 -5.32
C GLN A 161 -6.69 9.31 -4.86
N SER A 162 -6.36 10.31 -5.70
CA SER A 162 -5.41 11.36 -5.34
C SER A 162 -5.91 12.20 -4.15
N LEU A 163 -7.20 12.52 -4.09
CA LEU A 163 -7.80 13.18 -2.93
C LEU A 163 -7.69 12.33 -1.66
N GLY A 164 -7.99 11.03 -1.76
CA GLY A 164 -7.86 10.08 -0.66
C GLY A 164 -6.43 10.05 -0.11
N ALA A 165 -5.45 9.92 -1.00
CA ALA A 165 -4.03 9.94 -0.65
C ALA A 165 -3.59 11.25 0.02
N ILE A 166 -4.00 12.40 -0.53
CA ILE A 166 -3.70 13.72 0.07
C ILE A 166 -4.29 13.82 1.48
N SER A 167 -5.57 13.43 1.65
CA SER A 167 -6.25 13.44 2.94
C SER A 167 -5.50 12.60 3.98
N SER A 168 -5.10 11.38 3.61
CA SER A 168 -4.30 10.49 4.47
C SER A 168 -2.91 11.06 4.76
N LEU A 169 -2.25 11.68 3.77
CA LEU A 169 -0.89 12.22 3.88
C LEU A 169 -0.79 13.41 4.83
N ILE A 170 -1.78 14.31 4.82
CA ILE A 170 -1.76 15.54 5.63
C ILE A 170 -2.44 15.38 6.99
N ARG A 171 -3.24 14.33 7.19
CA ARG A 171 -3.95 14.06 8.44
C ARG A 171 -2.95 13.89 9.58
N HIS A 172 -3.15 14.69 10.64
CA HIS A 172 -2.25 14.74 11.81
C HIS A 172 -0.77 15.04 11.49
N ASN A 173 -0.47 15.56 10.29
CA ASN A 173 0.86 15.87 9.80
C ASN A 173 1.02 17.39 9.57
N LYS A 174 1.49 18.13 10.59
CA LYS A 174 1.61 19.60 10.52
C LYS A 174 2.48 20.09 9.34
N PRO A 175 3.68 19.52 9.08
CA PRO A 175 4.44 19.84 7.87
C PRO A 175 3.66 19.58 6.57
N GLY A 176 2.95 18.45 6.48
CA GLY A 176 2.09 18.12 5.34
C GLY A 176 1.00 19.17 5.09
N ILE A 177 0.29 19.61 6.14
CA ILE A 177 -0.72 20.67 6.06
C ILE A 177 -0.10 21.99 5.57
N ALA A 178 1.09 22.35 6.08
CA ALA A 178 1.77 23.57 5.66
C ALA A 178 2.17 23.51 4.17
N ALA A 179 2.73 22.39 3.71
CA ALA A 179 3.08 22.16 2.32
C ALA A 179 1.85 22.19 1.40
N PHE A 180 0.76 21.53 1.81
CA PHE A 180 -0.51 21.54 1.09
C PHE A 180 -1.07 22.96 0.91
N ARG A 181 -0.99 23.79 1.95
CA ARG A 181 -1.39 25.20 1.87
C ARG A 181 -0.50 26.01 0.93
N LEU A 182 0.82 25.81 0.99
CA LEU A 182 1.77 26.51 0.12
C LEU A 182 1.58 26.14 -1.36
N ALA A 183 1.20 24.90 -1.64
CA ALA A 183 0.89 24.42 -2.98
C ALA A 183 -0.54 24.76 -3.45
N ASN A 184 -1.21 25.71 -2.79
CA ASN A 184 -2.58 26.15 -3.11
C ASN A 184 -3.63 25.02 -3.11
N GLY A 185 -3.42 23.98 -2.29
CA GLY A 185 -4.27 22.79 -2.26
C GLY A 185 -5.73 23.07 -1.89
N TYR A 186 -6.01 24.11 -1.10
CA TYR A 186 -7.39 24.51 -0.79
C TYR A 186 -8.18 24.98 -2.01
N ALA A 187 -7.52 25.62 -2.99
CA ALA A 187 -8.17 25.99 -4.24
C ALA A 187 -8.51 24.74 -5.05
N ALA A 188 -7.57 23.79 -5.16
CA ALA A 188 -7.82 22.51 -5.83
C ALA A 188 -8.99 21.73 -5.19
N LEU A 189 -9.10 21.72 -3.85
CA LEU A 189 -10.24 21.12 -3.15
C LEU A 189 -11.55 21.82 -3.46
N ARG A 190 -11.58 23.16 -3.40
CA ARG A 190 -12.78 23.94 -3.72
C ARG A 190 -13.24 23.66 -5.15
N ASP A 191 -12.31 23.61 -6.10
CA ASP A 191 -12.62 23.38 -7.50
C ASP A 191 -13.13 21.95 -7.73
N ALA A 192 -12.53 20.96 -7.04
CA ALA A 192 -13.01 19.57 -7.04
C ALA A 192 -14.44 19.44 -6.45
N LEU A 193 -14.72 20.10 -5.32
CA LEU A 193 -16.03 20.13 -4.67
C LEU A 193 -17.11 20.85 -5.50
N SER A 194 -16.70 21.82 -6.31
CA SER A 194 -17.59 22.56 -7.21
C SER A 194 -17.93 21.78 -8.48
N SER A 195 -17.26 20.64 -8.72
CA SER A 195 -17.62 19.77 -9.84
C SER A 195 -18.98 19.10 -9.58
N GLU A 196 -19.74 18.84 -10.65
CA GLU A 196 -21.03 18.12 -10.58
C GLU A 196 -20.87 16.64 -10.19
N ASN A 197 -19.64 16.19 -9.92
CA ASN A 197 -19.37 14.79 -9.62
C ASN A 197 -19.68 14.47 -8.16
N VAL A 198 -20.70 13.63 -7.97
CA VAL A 198 -21.17 13.18 -6.65
C VAL A 198 -20.07 12.50 -5.82
N ARG A 199 -19.05 11.90 -6.46
CA ARG A 199 -17.92 11.28 -5.74
C ARG A 199 -17.09 12.28 -4.94
N PHE A 200 -17.08 13.56 -5.31
CA PHE A 200 -16.42 14.62 -4.52
C PHE A 200 -17.32 15.26 -3.47
N GLN A 201 -18.64 15.11 -3.59
CA GLN A 201 -19.62 15.77 -2.73
C GLN A 201 -20.11 14.91 -1.56
N ARG A 202 -19.61 13.67 -1.43
CA ARG A 202 -19.92 12.71 -0.36
C ARG A 202 -18.70 12.48 0.51
#